data_AF-M0K1U4-F1
#
_entry.id   AF-M0K1U4-F1
#
_cell.length_a   1.000
_cell.length_b   1.000
_cell.length_c   1.000
_cell.angle_alpha   90.00
_cell.angle_beta   90.00
_cell.angle_gamma   90.00
#
_symmetry.space_group_name_H-M   'P 1'
#
loop_
_entity.id
_entity.type
_entity.pdbx_description
1 polymer ?
#
loop_
_entity_poly.entity_id
_entity_poly.type
_entity_poly.pdbx_seq_one_letter_code
_entity_poly.pdbx_strand_id
1 'polypeptide(L)'
;MSEDVVEEQQPQTSGFLNGLEFLTGEDPSAGSFLLVVGMVTCVFIAGFQFLLNPPISTLLTGLVLVISVISFIMGAVLDMLDYFETP
;
A
#
# COMPACT_ATOMS: atom_id res chain seq x y z
N MET A 1 9.60 -41.52 22.34
CA MET A 1 10.58 -40.87 21.45
C MET A 1 9.82 -39.85 20.64
N SER A 2 10.35 -38.64 20.59
CA SER A 2 9.69 -37.39 20.21
C SER A 2 9.74 -37.15 18.71
N GLU A 3 8.63 -36.70 18.12
CA GLU A 3 8.61 -35.92 16.89
C GLU A 3 7.30 -35.12 16.87
N ASP A 4 7.31 -34.01 17.61
CA ASP A 4 6.32 -32.95 17.49
C ASP A 4 7.10 -31.68 17.17
N VAL A 5 7.21 -31.39 15.88
CA VAL A 5 7.74 -30.12 15.37
C VAL A 5 6.53 -29.36 14.83
N VAL A 6 5.70 -28.85 15.74
CA VAL A 6 4.82 -27.74 15.43
C VAL A 6 5.69 -26.49 15.48
N GLU A 7 6.17 -26.11 14.31
CA GLU A 7 6.80 -24.83 14.05
C GLU A 7 5.74 -23.75 14.31
N GLU A 8 5.72 -23.21 15.53
CA GLU A 8 4.87 -22.09 15.91
C GLU A 8 5.26 -20.88 15.06
N GLN A 9 4.54 -20.70 13.96
CA GLN A 9 4.62 -19.55 13.08
C GLN A 9 4.18 -18.32 13.88
N GLN A 10 5.16 -17.70 14.54
CA GLN A 10 5.04 -16.50 15.33
C GLN A 10 4.30 -15.41 14.51
N PRO A 11 3.19 -14.85 15.01
CA PRO A 11 2.43 -13.84 14.28
C PRO A 11 3.22 -12.53 14.28
N GLN A 12 4.02 -12.30 13.23
CA GLN A 12 4.73 -11.04 12.99
C GLN A 12 3.78 -9.87 12.63
N THR A 13 2.48 -10.08 12.69
CA THR A 13 1.43 -9.13 12.31
C THR A 13 1.33 -7.93 13.27
N SER A 14 1.73 -8.08 14.54
CA SER A 14 1.50 -7.03 15.55
C SER A 14 2.39 -5.80 15.38
N GLY A 15 3.62 -5.95 14.86
CA GLY A 15 4.55 -4.83 14.62
C GLY A 15 4.25 -4.04 13.34
N PHE A 16 3.81 -4.72 12.29
CA PHE A 16 3.44 -4.08 11.01
C PHE A 16 2.17 -3.23 11.13
N LEU A 17 1.18 -3.69 11.90
CA LEU A 17 -0.06 -2.94 12.13
C LEU A 17 0.17 -1.71 13.02
N ASN A 18 1.07 -1.81 14.01
CA ASN A 18 1.44 -0.69 14.89
C ASN A 18 2.27 0.39 14.16
N GLY A 19 3.15 -0.04 13.23
CA GLY A 19 3.85 0.88 12.32
C GLY A 19 2.93 1.53 11.28
N LEU A 20 1.77 0.93 11.00
CA LEU A 20 0.73 1.54 10.17
C LEU A 20 0.00 2.65 10.94
N GLU A 21 -0.39 2.46 12.21
CA GLU A 21 -1.07 3.48 13.02
C GLU A 21 -0.39 4.87 12.99
N PHE A 22 0.94 4.88 12.89
CA PHE A 22 1.76 6.09 12.73
C PHE A 22 1.60 6.82 11.38
N LEU A 23 1.36 6.09 10.29
CA LEU A 23 1.15 6.64 8.94
C LEU A 23 -0.32 6.94 8.64
N THR A 24 -1.24 6.45 9.47
CA THR A 24 -2.67 6.39 9.16
C THR A 24 -3.53 7.31 10.02
N GLY A 25 -3.01 7.82 11.15
CA GLY A 25 -3.81 8.62 12.07
C GLY A 25 -4.89 7.80 12.78
N GLU A 26 -5.68 8.47 13.63
CA GLU A 26 -6.74 7.86 14.46
C GLU A 26 -7.86 7.19 13.63
N ASP A 27 -7.90 7.45 12.32
CA ASP A 27 -8.88 6.89 11.39
C ASP A 27 -8.32 5.69 10.60
N PRO A 28 -8.74 4.44 10.93
CA PRO A 28 -8.23 3.23 10.30
C PRO A 28 -8.59 3.11 8.80
N SER A 29 -9.60 3.84 8.35
CA SER A 29 -10.06 3.92 6.95
C SER A 29 -9.02 4.57 6.04
N ALA A 30 -8.49 5.75 6.43
CA ALA A 30 -7.46 6.49 5.71
C ALA A 30 -6.25 5.60 5.45
N GLY A 31 -5.84 4.88 6.49
CA GLY A 31 -4.68 4.02 6.44
C GLY A 31 -4.76 2.81 5.54
N SER A 32 -5.91 2.15 5.58
CA SER A 32 -6.19 1.03 4.70
C SER A 32 -6.20 1.46 3.22
N PHE A 33 -6.71 2.66 2.93
CA PHE A 33 -6.70 3.24 1.59
C PHE A 33 -5.27 3.50 1.10
N LEU A 34 -4.42 4.09 1.94
CA LEU A 34 -3.01 4.32 1.58
C LEU A 34 -2.25 3.01 1.34
N LEU A 35 -2.49 1.98 2.15
CA LEU A 35 -1.88 0.67 1.97
C LEU A 35 -2.29 0.04 0.63
N VAL A 36 -3.59 0.08 0.29
CA VAL A 36 -4.10 -0.46 -0.98
C VAL A 36 -3.51 0.31 -2.16
N VAL A 37 -3.53 1.65 -2.13
CA VAL A 37 -2.95 2.48 -3.18
C VAL A 37 -1.46 2.18 -3.35
N GLY A 38 -0.72 2.05 -2.26
CA GLY A 38 0.70 1.70 -2.27
C GLY A 38 0.97 0.33 -2.88
N MET A 39 0.22 -0.70 -2.46
CA MET A 39 0.37 -2.05 -3.02
C MET A 39 0.04 -2.10 -4.51
N VAL A 40 -1.08 -1.50 -4.94
CA VAL A 40 -1.48 -1.46 -6.35
C VAL A 40 -0.39 -0.78 -7.18
N THR A 41 0.16 0.34 -6.70
CA THR A 41 1.27 1.04 -7.36
C THR A 41 2.49 0.15 -7.50
N CYS A 42 2.88 -0.57 -6.43
CA CYS A 42 3.99 -1.51 -6.46
C CYS A 42 3.79 -2.64 -7.50
N VAL A 43 2.58 -3.19 -7.61
CA VAL A 43 2.25 -4.24 -8.59
C VAL A 43 2.40 -3.71 -10.02
N PHE A 44 1.91 -2.51 -10.32
CA PHE A 44 2.06 -1.89 -11.63
C PHE A 44 3.52 -1.62 -11.98
N ILE A 45 4.30 -1.07 -11.04
CA ILE A 45 5.73 -0.82 -11.23
C ILE A 45 6.49 -2.12 -11.50
N ALA A 46 6.25 -3.16 -10.69
CA ALA A 46 6.85 -4.47 -10.89
C ALA A 46 6.46 -5.08 -12.24
N GLY A 47 5.18 -4.97 -12.62
CA GLY A 47 4.66 -5.39 -13.91
C GLY A 47 5.36 -4.69 -15.08
N PHE A 48 5.49 -3.37 -15.05
CA PHE A 48 6.17 -2.64 -16.13
C PHE A 48 7.65 -2.97 -16.23
N GLN A 49 8.33 -3.15 -15.11
CA GLN A 49 9.75 -3.52 -15.14
C GLN A 49 10.00 -4.96 -15.56
N PHE A 50 9.04 -5.87 -15.31
CA PHE A 50 9.17 -7.28 -15.69
C PHE A 50 8.70 -7.57 -17.12
N LEU A 51 7.61 -6.93 -17.58
CA LEU A 51 7.03 -7.19 -18.90
C LEU A 51 7.63 -6.32 -20.02
N LEU A 52 8.18 -5.15 -19.71
CA LEU A 52 8.61 -4.19 -20.73
C LEU A 52 10.12 -3.97 -20.69
N ASN A 53 10.72 -3.92 -21.88
CA ASN A 53 12.14 -3.59 -22.01
C ASN A 53 12.36 -2.07 -21.90
N PRO A 54 13.50 -1.60 -21.35
CA PRO A 54 13.85 -0.19 -21.37
C PRO A 54 13.90 0.34 -22.82
N PRO A 55 13.54 1.63 -23.07
CA PRO A 55 13.26 2.70 -22.10
C PRO A 55 11.78 2.85 -21.71
N ILE A 56 10.89 2.07 -22.33
CA ILE A 56 9.44 2.23 -22.19
C ILE A 56 8.99 1.90 -20.77
N SER A 57 9.58 0.87 -20.16
CA SER A 57 9.32 0.49 -18.76
C SER A 57 9.60 1.63 -17.79
N THR A 58 10.70 2.36 -17.97
CA THR A 58 11.08 3.51 -17.13
C THR A 58 10.11 4.66 -17.28
N LEU A 59 9.70 4.97 -18.51
CA LEU A 59 8.75 6.05 -18.80
C LEU A 59 7.37 5.74 -18.21
N LEU A 60 6.87 4.51 -18.38
CA LEU A 60 5.58 4.08 -17.83
C LEU A 60 5.59 4.02 -16.30
N THR A 61 6.70 3.55 -15.71
CA THR A 61 6.90 3.54 -14.26
C THR A 61 6.86 4.94 -13.69
N GLY A 62 7.58 5.89 -14.29
CA GLY A 62 7.56 7.29 -13.87
C GLY A 62 6.18 7.92 -14.00
N LEU A 63 5.48 7.65 -15.10
CA LEU A 63 4.13 8.16 -15.34
C LEU A 63 3.13 7.63 -14.29
N VAL A 64 3.15 6.33 -14.02
CA VAL A 64 2.26 5.73 -13.00
C VAL A 64 2.58 6.22 -11.60
N LEU A 65 3.86 6.43 -11.27
CA LEU A 65 4.25 7.00 -9.99
C LEU A 65 3.71 8.44 -9.83
N VAL A 66 3.76 9.26 -10.88
CA VAL A 66 3.20 10.62 -10.83
C VAL A 66 1.69 10.58 -10.64
N ILE A 67 0.98 9.74 -11.40
CA ILE A 67 -0.48 9.60 -11.27
C ILE A 67 -0.87 9.05 -9.90
N SER A 68 -0.10 8.10 -9.35
CA SER A 68 -0.37 7.52 -8.03
C SER A 68 -0.20 8.55 -6.92
N VAL A 69 0.83 9.40 -6.99
CA VAL A 69 1.04 10.48 -6.01
C VAL A 69 -0.08 11.51 -6.09
N ILE A 70 -0.52 11.92 -7.29
CA ILE A 70 -1.63 12.88 -7.44
C ILE A 70 -2.94 12.27 -6.90
N SER A 71 -3.23 11.01 -7.24
CA SER A 71 -4.40 10.29 -6.76
C SER A 71 -4.37 10.10 -5.24
N PHE A 72 -3.18 9.85 -4.67
CA PHE A 72 -2.96 9.76 -3.23
C PHE A 72 -3.28 11.09 -2.54
N ILE A 73 -2.74 12.20 -3.05
CA ILE A 73 -3.01 13.54 -2.49
C ILE A 73 -4.49 13.86 -2.58
N MET A 74 -5.14 13.58 -3.72
CA MET A 74 -6.56 13.86 -3.89
C MET A 74 -7.44 12.98 -3.00
N GLY A 75 -7.09 11.69 -2.84
CA GLY A 75 -7.77 10.79 -1.91
C GLY A 75 -7.62 11.23 -0.47
N ALA A 76 -6.40 11.60 -0.03
CA ALA A 76 -6.14 12.12 1.30
C ALA A 76 -6.85 13.46 1.57
N VAL A 77 -6.95 14.34 0.58
CA VAL A 77 -7.70 15.60 0.71
C VAL A 77 -9.20 15.35 0.81
N LEU A 78 -9.76 14.43 0.02
CA LEU A 78 -11.19 14.08 0.09
C LEU A 78 -11.55 13.40 1.43
N ASP A 79 -10.64 12.60 1.96
CA ASP A 79 -10.75 11.97 3.28
C ASP A 79 -10.72 13.02 4.41
N MET A 80 -9.77 13.97 4.38
CA MET A 80 -9.74 15.11 5.32
C MET A 80 -10.95 16.05 5.21
N LEU A 81 -11.62 16.08 4.06
CA LEU A 81 -12.84 16.87 3.85
C LEU A 81 -14.10 16.14 4.29
N ASP A 82 -13.96 15.00 4.98
CA ASP A 82 -15.09 14.23 5.53
C ASP A 82 -16.02 13.70 4.41
N TYR A 83 -15.55 13.68 3.15
CA TYR A 83 -16.38 13.29 2.01
C TYR A 83 -16.80 11.81 2.06
N PHE A 84 -16.01 10.99 2.75
CA PHE A 84 -16.31 9.57 2.97
C PHE A 84 -17.10 9.29 4.25
N GLU A 85 -17.28 10.29 5.12
CA GLU A 85 -18.25 10.25 6.21
C GLU A 85 -19.62 10.65 5.64
N THR A 86 -20.39 9.66 5.22
CA THR A 86 -21.85 9.79 5.12
C THR A 86 -22.48 8.91 6.20
N PRO A 87 -23.64 9.31 6.77
CA PRO A 87 -24.10 8.92 8.10
C PRO A 87 -24.34 7.42 8.31
#